data_AF-N1ZNT9-F1
#
_entry.id   AF-N1ZNT9-F1
#
_cell.length_a   1.000
_cell.length_b   1.000
_cell.length_c   1.000
_cell.angle_alpha   90.00
_cell.angle_beta   90.00
_cell.angle_gamma   90.00
#
_symmetry.space_group_name_H-M   'P 1'
#
loop_
_entity.id
_entity.type
_entity.pdbx_description
1 polymer ?
#
loop_
_entity_poly.entity_id
_entity_poly.type
_entity_poly.pdbx_seq_one_letter_code
_entity_poly.pdbx_strand_id
1 'polypeptide(L)'
;MNLIDFNSPLWDMYKGAYGSVKDDIIVLTNEKQLFYKKNENSDYYIAFENLFENISHQMSFYNATYIALPYIVTLLEQYENNFLEQFYIISNVGYCIATDIPENHSKEDKIEQSILDNYEKSVSILQQKTKKFFFEHMELLNQMSSAEKSGFCTSLLAILGDRHLAHILVLSAWDIFYILCDNCEYCDEQLSFSFSNKQELNQITPAIYQPNQWNNISFDDTFVWLSNVLYILGEEHLIKILSYYCGIYTCPRCGNQKKVIDFIKNYFENC
;
A
#
# COMPACT_ATOMS: atom_id res chain seq x y z
N MET A 1 13.29 3.98 17.81
CA MET A 1 12.28 2.95 17.58
C MET A 1 12.51 1.96 18.70
N ASN A 2 11.46 1.63 19.42
CA ASN A 2 11.49 0.77 20.59
C ASN A 2 10.70 -0.50 20.27
N LEU A 3 11.25 -1.66 20.63
CA LEU A 3 10.58 -2.95 20.48
C LEU A 3 9.84 -3.26 21.77
N ILE A 4 8.57 -3.65 21.66
CA ILE A 4 7.72 -3.95 22.82
C ILE A 4 8.08 -5.33 23.37
N ASP A 5 8.49 -5.39 24.64
CA ASP A 5 8.84 -6.65 25.30
C ASP A 5 7.77 -7.74 25.08
N PHE A 6 8.18 -8.98 24.75
CA PHE A 6 7.25 -10.06 24.45
C PHE A 6 6.39 -10.50 25.65
N ASN A 7 6.76 -10.12 26.87
CA ASN A 7 5.95 -10.35 28.09
C ASN A 7 5.01 -9.17 28.40
N SER A 8 5.02 -8.11 27.58
CA SER A 8 4.13 -6.96 27.74
C SER A 8 2.67 -7.37 27.53
N PRO A 9 1.72 -6.86 28.36
CA PRO A 9 0.29 -7.08 28.14
C PRO A 9 -0.22 -6.39 26.85
N LEU A 10 0.58 -5.52 26.24
CA LEU A 10 0.21 -4.85 24.98
C LEU A 10 -0.05 -5.85 23.85
N TRP A 11 0.59 -7.01 23.84
CA TRP A 11 0.35 -8.07 22.85
C TRP A 11 -1.05 -8.69 22.93
N ASP A 12 -1.73 -8.54 24.07
CA ASP A 12 -3.12 -8.95 24.25
C ASP A 12 -4.10 -7.79 24.03
N MET A 13 -3.62 -6.54 24.04
CA MET A 13 -4.44 -5.35 23.82
C MET A 13 -4.49 -4.95 22.33
N TYR A 14 -3.36 -5.00 21.64
CA TYR A 14 -3.22 -4.61 20.24
C TYR A 14 -3.26 -5.87 19.37
N LYS A 15 -4.45 -6.18 18.83
CA LYS A 15 -4.72 -7.40 18.08
C LYS A 15 -4.87 -7.14 16.58
N GLY A 16 -4.57 -8.17 15.80
CA GLY A 16 -4.94 -8.30 14.41
C GLY A 16 -6.28 -9.00 14.22
N ALA A 17 -6.62 -9.32 12.98
CA ALA A 17 -7.84 -10.04 12.59
C ALA A 17 -8.05 -11.36 13.34
N TYR A 18 -6.97 -12.07 13.65
CA TYR A 18 -6.97 -13.40 14.27
C TYR A 18 -6.38 -13.39 15.69
N GLY A 19 -6.21 -12.22 16.30
CA GLY A 19 -5.71 -12.08 17.67
C GLY A 19 -4.29 -11.54 17.74
N SER A 20 -3.51 -12.05 18.69
CA SER A 20 -2.15 -11.56 18.92
C SER A 20 -1.20 -12.04 17.79
N VAL A 21 -0.34 -11.15 17.30
CA VAL A 21 0.72 -11.46 16.31
C VAL A 21 2.07 -11.77 16.95
N LYS A 22 2.10 -11.88 18.28
CA LYS A 22 3.33 -12.03 19.07
C LYS A 22 4.14 -13.26 18.65
N ASP A 23 3.47 -14.41 18.51
CA ASP A 23 4.16 -15.68 18.25
C ASP A 23 4.79 -15.68 16.86
N ASP A 24 4.10 -15.12 15.86
CA ASP A 24 4.65 -14.92 14.50
C ASP A 24 5.90 -14.01 14.55
N ILE A 25 5.85 -12.90 15.29
CA ILE A 25 7.00 -12.00 15.45
C ILE A 25 8.17 -12.67 16.20
N ILE A 26 7.90 -13.50 17.21
CA ILE A 26 8.94 -14.26 17.92
C ILE A 26 9.66 -15.19 16.94
N VAL A 27 8.92 -15.92 16.11
CA VAL A 27 9.49 -16.80 15.08
C VAL A 27 10.38 -16.00 14.12
N LEU A 28 9.88 -14.85 13.64
CA LEU A 28 10.60 -14.00 12.69
C LEU A 28 11.84 -13.31 13.28
N THR A 29 11.95 -13.20 14.61
CA THR A 29 13.07 -12.52 15.29
C THR A 29 14.11 -13.47 15.86
N ASN A 30 13.81 -14.76 15.98
CA ASN A 30 14.71 -15.75 16.58
C ASN A 30 15.87 -16.14 15.65
N GLU A 31 15.57 -16.75 14.50
CA GLU A 31 16.60 -17.22 13.57
C GLU A 31 16.27 -16.76 12.15
N LYS A 32 17.22 -16.05 11.53
CA LYS A 32 17.10 -15.54 10.18
C LYS A 32 17.03 -16.67 9.16
N GLN A 33 15.91 -16.80 8.47
CA GLN A 33 15.73 -17.73 7.35
C GLN A 33 15.33 -17.00 6.06
N LEU A 34 15.40 -17.65 4.90
CA LEU A 34 15.08 -17.00 3.64
C LEU A 34 13.63 -17.29 3.22
N PHE A 35 12.79 -16.26 3.01
CA PHE A 35 11.38 -16.39 2.59
C PHE A 35 11.30 -16.85 1.12
N TYR A 36 12.14 -16.28 0.25
CA TYR A 36 12.08 -16.56 -1.19
C TYR A 36 12.36 -18.02 -1.56
N LYS A 37 12.99 -18.78 -0.66
CA LYS A 37 13.23 -20.21 -0.86
C LYS A 37 11.97 -21.07 -0.70
N LYS A 38 10.80 -20.47 -0.46
CA LYS A 38 9.46 -21.08 -0.47
C LYS A 38 9.44 -22.51 0.08
N ASN A 39 10.06 -22.72 1.23
CA ASN A 39 9.63 -23.86 2.02
C ASN A 39 8.32 -23.42 2.68
N GLU A 40 7.22 -23.53 1.94
CA GLU A 40 5.88 -23.08 2.38
C GLU A 40 5.45 -23.76 3.68
N ASN A 41 6.11 -24.86 4.05
CA ASN A 41 5.90 -25.59 5.30
C ASN A 41 6.87 -25.20 6.42
N SER A 42 7.76 -24.22 6.24
CA SER A 42 8.62 -23.77 7.34
C SER A 42 7.84 -22.85 8.26
N ASP A 43 8.06 -23.01 9.57
CA ASP A 43 7.45 -22.14 10.59
C ASP A 43 7.75 -20.66 10.31
N TYR A 44 8.92 -20.36 9.73
CA TYR A 44 9.34 -19.01 9.39
C TYR A 44 8.53 -18.39 8.23
N TYR A 45 8.25 -19.17 7.18
CA TYR A 45 7.41 -18.71 6.07
C TYR A 45 5.96 -18.55 6.53
N ILE A 46 5.46 -19.53 7.29
CA ILE A 46 4.10 -19.49 7.86
C ILE A 46 3.93 -18.26 8.77
N ALA A 47 4.88 -17.99 9.66
CA ALA A 47 4.85 -16.82 10.53
C ALA A 47 4.87 -15.50 9.73
N PHE A 48 5.63 -15.43 8.64
CA PHE A 48 5.65 -14.26 7.76
C PHE A 48 4.27 -13.99 7.14
N GLU A 49 3.69 -15.00 6.49
CA GLU A 49 2.38 -14.86 5.85
C GLU A 49 1.29 -14.55 6.88
N ASN A 50 1.29 -15.27 8.01
CA ASN A 50 0.34 -15.06 9.11
C ASN A 50 0.44 -13.63 9.66
N LEU A 51 1.64 -13.10 9.86
CA LEU A 51 1.81 -11.74 10.37
C LEU A 51 1.12 -10.73 9.46
N PHE A 52 1.41 -10.76 8.15
CA PHE A 52 0.88 -9.79 7.20
C PHE A 52 -0.62 -9.96 6.95
N GLU A 53 -1.10 -11.20 6.85
CA GLU A 53 -2.52 -11.51 6.80
C GLU A 53 -3.21 -10.94 8.05
N ASN A 54 -2.69 -11.18 9.26
CA ASN A 54 -3.33 -10.79 10.51
C ASN A 54 -3.40 -9.26 10.71
N ILE A 55 -2.44 -8.49 10.19
CA ILE A 55 -2.41 -7.02 10.30
C ILE A 55 -3.01 -6.28 9.10
N SER A 56 -3.45 -6.98 8.05
CA SER A 56 -4.03 -6.35 6.85
C SER A 56 -5.20 -7.11 6.22
N HIS A 57 -5.73 -8.14 6.90
CA HIS A 57 -6.86 -8.94 6.44
C HIS A 57 -8.03 -8.06 5.99
N GLN A 58 -8.55 -8.37 4.80
CA GLN A 58 -9.63 -7.61 4.14
C GLN A 58 -9.33 -6.11 3.97
N MET A 59 -8.05 -5.75 3.82
CA MET A 59 -7.60 -4.36 3.64
C MET A 59 -8.06 -3.40 4.73
N SER A 60 -8.23 -3.93 5.95
CA SER A 60 -8.55 -3.17 7.16
C SER A 60 -7.28 -2.83 7.95
N PHE A 61 -7.33 -1.76 8.74
CA PHE A 61 -6.26 -1.44 9.68
C PHE A 61 -6.51 -2.14 11.01
N TYR A 62 -5.48 -2.79 11.54
CA TYR A 62 -5.55 -3.45 12.84
C TYR A 62 -4.55 -2.85 13.82
N ASN A 63 -4.96 -2.71 15.08
CA ASN A 63 -4.13 -2.11 16.12
C ASN A 63 -2.80 -2.86 16.35
N ALA A 64 -2.74 -4.18 16.09
CA ALA A 64 -1.46 -4.91 16.10
C ALA A 64 -0.37 -4.26 15.23
N THR A 65 -0.73 -3.57 14.14
CA THR A 65 0.22 -2.85 13.26
C THR A 65 1.08 -1.85 14.04
N TYR A 66 0.52 -1.15 15.04
CA TYR A 66 1.25 -0.17 15.83
C TYR A 66 2.49 -0.76 16.54
N ILE A 67 2.36 -1.98 17.05
CA ILE A 67 3.42 -2.65 17.81
C ILE A 67 4.22 -3.65 16.96
N ALA A 68 3.66 -4.11 15.84
CA ALA A 68 4.33 -5.00 14.89
C ALA A 68 5.29 -4.24 13.95
N LEU A 69 4.93 -3.03 13.49
CA LEU A 69 5.75 -2.29 12.53
C LEU A 69 7.21 -2.07 12.99
N PRO A 70 7.50 -1.73 14.27
CA PRO A 70 8.87 -1.66 14.76
C PRO A 70 9.69 -2.94 14.50
N TYR A 71 9.08 -4.11 14.69
CA TYR A 71 9.72 -5.40 14.43
C TYR A 71 9.90 -5.65 12.93
N ILE A 72 8.90 -5.31 12.10
CA ILE A 72 8.99 -5.43 10.64
C ILE A 72 10.13 -4.56 10.10
N VAL A 73 10.33 -3.36 10.64
CA VAL A 73 11.45 -2.49 10.28
C VAL A 73 12.79 -3.11 10.68
N THR A 74 12.89 -3.70 11.87
CA THR A 74 14.10 -4.45 12.28
C THR A 74 14.33 -5.66 11.39
N LEU A 75 13.28 -6.38 11.00
CA LEU A 75 13.38 -7.49 10.05
C LEU A 75 13.95 -7.01 8.71
N LEU A 76 13.43 -5.90 8.16
CA LEU A 76 13.94 -5.29 6.94
C LEU A 76 15.44 -4.93 7.03
N GLU A 77 15.90 -4.47 8.19
CA GLU A 77 17.33 -4.19 8.46
C GLU A 77 18.19 -5.44 8.44
N GLN A 78 17.70 -6.52 9.04
CA GLN A 78 18.43 -7.78 9.07
C GLN A 78 18.68 -8.34 7.65
N TYR A 79 17.84 -7.98 6.68
CA TYR A 79 17.95 -8.39 5.28
C TYR A 79 18.60 -7.35 4.37
N GLU A 80 19.34 -6.36 4.89
CA GLU A 80 19.92 -5.28 4.07
C GLU A 80 20.74 -5.70 2.84
N ASN A 81 21.27 -6.94 2.83
CA ASN A 81 22.05 -7.50 1.73
C ASN A 81 21.31 -8.59 0.92
N ASN A 82 19.99 -8.75 1.10
CA ASN A 82 19.17 -9.75 0.41
C ASN A 82 18.00 -9.09 -0.32
N PHE A 83 18.20 -8.83 -1.63
CA PHE A 83 17.21 -8.17 -2.49
C PHE A 83 15.80 -8.77 -2.37
N LEU A 84 15.65 -10.09 -2.55
CA LEU A 84 14.34 -10.73 -2.55
C LEU A 84 13.63 -10.60 -1.19
N GLU A 85 14.36 -10.70 -0.08
CA GLU A 85 13.73 -10.61 1.23
C GLU A 85 13.26 -9.19 1.55
N GLN A 86 14.06 -8.19 1.20
CA GLN A 86 13.64 -6.80 1.32
C GLN A 86 12.45 -6.51 0.39
N PHE A 87 12.48 -7.03 -0.84
CA PHE A 87 11.37 -6.92 -1.77
C PHE A 87 10.07 -7.45 -1.16
N TYR A 88 10.09 -8.67 -0.60
CA TYR A 88 8.91 -9.28 0.02
C TYR A 88 8.45 -8.52 1.27
N ILE A 89 9.37 -8.09 2.14
CA ILE A 89 9.03 -7.31 3.33
C ILE A 89 8.38 -5.98 2.94
N ILE A 90 9.00 -5.24 2.01
CA ILE A 90 8.51 -3.93 1.55
C ILE A 90 7.16 -4.07 0.85
N SER A 91 6.99 -5.10 0.01
CA SER A 91 5.73 -5.36 -0.67
C SER A 91 4.60 -5.64 0.32
N ASN A 92 4.83 -6.52 1.29
CA ASN A 92 3.78 -6.89 2.24
C ASN A 92 3.47 -5.76 3.24
N VAL A 93 4.50 -5.11 3.80
CA VAL A 93 4.27 -3.97 4.71
C VAL A 93 3.62 -2.80 3.98
N GLY A 94 3.86 -2.64 2.68
CA GLY A 94 3.19 -1.63 1.86
C GLY A 94 1.68 -1.82 1.83
N TYR A 95 1.19 -3.05 1.65
CA TYR A 95 -0.25 -3.36 1.75
C TYR A 95 -0.81 -3.02 3.14
N CYS A 96 -0.07 -3.32 4.21
CA CYS A 96 -0.51 -2.96 5.56
C CYS A 96 -0.54 -1.44 5.78
N ILE A 97 0.47 -0.71 5.30
CA ILE A 97 0.50 0.75 5.40
C ILE A 97 -0.58 1.40 4.53
N ALA A 98 -0.99 0.76 3.44
CA ALA A 98 -2.11 1.24 2.63
C ALA A 98 -3.43 1.22 3.43
N THR A 99 -3.58 0.36 4.45
CA THR A 99 -4.80 0.36 5.27
C THR A 99 -4.82 1.49 6.31
N ASP A 100 -3.69 2.15 6.58
CA ASP A 100 -3.58 3.28 7.52
C ASP A 100 -4.15 4.58 6.92
N ILE A 101 -5.47 4.58 6.73
CA ILE A 101 -6.30 5.69 6.22
C ILE A 101 -7.42 6.03 7.21
N PRO A 102 -7.91 7.28 7.26
CA PRO A 102 -8.88 7.72 8.27
C PRO A 102 -10.12 6.84 8.42
N GLU A 103 -10.61 6.27 7.32
CA GLU A 103 -11.83 5.46 7.23
C GLU A 103 -11.68 4.09 7.90
N ASN A 104 -10.44 3.60 7.99
CA ASN A 104 -10.12 2.31 8.60
C ASN A 104 -9.84 2.40 10.10
N HIS A 105 -9.81 3.61 10.68
CA HIS A 105 -9.62 3.82 12.11
C HIS A 105 -10.97 3.98 12.81
N SER A 106 -11.13 3.34 13.97
CA SER A 106 -12.29 3.59 14.81
C SER A 106 -12.12 4.91 15.54
N LYS A 107 -13.20 5.70 15.64
CA LYS A 107 -13.23 6.91 16.49
C LYS A 107 -12.99 6.61 17.97
N GLU A 108 -13.08 5.34 18.37
CA GLU A 108 -12.89 4.87 19.74
C GLU A 108 -11.47 4.33 20.02
N ASP A 109 -10.59 4.26 19.01
CA ASP A 109 -9.22 3.78 19.19
C ASP A 109 -8.43 4.72 20.11
N LYS A 110 -8.25 4.27 21.35
CA LYS A 110 -7.42 4.96 22.36
C LYS A 110 -6.02 4.35 22.35
N ILE A 111 -5.16 4.93 21.53
CA ILE A 111 -3.76 4.53 21.45
C ILE A 111 -2.95 5.40 22.42
N GLU A 112 -2.06 4.77 23.17
CA GLU A 112 -1.13 5.50 24.02
C GLU A 112 -0.17 6.32 23.15
N GLN A 113 0.04 7.60 23.48
CA GLN A 113 0.88 8.49 22.67
C GLN A 113 2.28 7.92 22.43
N SER A 114 2.87 7.23 23.40
CA SER A 114 4.19 6.60 23.28
C SER A 114 4.24 5.50 22.20
N ILE A 115 3.13 4.78 21.99
CA ILE A 115 2.98 3.76 20.97
C ILE A 115 2.80 4.40 19.60
N LEU A 116 1.99 5.46 19.52
CA LEU A 116 1.80 6.22 18.29
C LEU A 116 3.10 6.88 17.82
N ASP A 117 3.82 7.56 18.71
CA ASP A 117 5.12 8.19 18.41
C ASP A 117 6.14 7.14 17.92
N ASN A 118 6.10 5.94 18.49
CA ASN A 118 6.97 4.85 18.08
C ASN A 118 6.62 4.32 16.69
N TYR A 119 5.33 4.16 16.41
CA TYR A 119 4.81 3.78 15.10
C TYR A 119 5.20 4.79 14.01
N GLU A 120 4.96 6.09 14.24
CA GLU A 120 5.32 7.16 13.31
C GLU A 120 6.84 7.20 13.03
N LYS A 121 7.64 6.96 14.08
CA LYS A 121 9.09 6.81 13.95
C LYS A 121 9.47 5.59 13.11
N SER A 122 8.77 4.46 13.27
CA SER A 122 8.97 3.27 12.46
C SER A 122 8.59 3.50 11.00
N VAL A 123 7.46 4.18 10.73
CA VAL A 123 7.06 4.60 9.38
C VAL A 123 8.16 5.45 8.74
N SER A 124 8.70 6.43 9.45
CA SER A 124 9.77 7.30 8.95
C SER A 124 11.03 6.51 8.57
N ILE A 125 11.40 5.50 9.38
CA ILE A 125 12.53 4.63 9.09
C ILE A 125 12.24 3.71 7.90
N LEU A 126 11.04 3.15 7.83
CA LEU A 126 10.57 2.34 6.69
C LEU A 126 10.67 3.15 5.39
N GLN A 127 10.18 4.39 5.38
CA GLN A 127 10.27 5.28 4.22
C GLN A 127 11.70 5.48 3.73
N GLN A 128 12.64 5.76 4.65
CA GLN A 128 14.04 5.94 4.30
C GLN A 128 14.64 4.66 3.69
N LYS A 129 14.33 3.49 4.26
CA LYS A 129 14.84 2.20 3.78
C LYS A 129 14.22 1.79 2.45
N THR A 130 12.91 1.96 2.29
CA THR A 130 12.20 1.69 1.04
C THR A 130 12.70 2.58 -0.09
N LYS A 131 12.92 3.87 0.18
CA LYS A 131 13.51 4.80 -0.79
C LYS A 131 14.92 4.36 -1.20
N LYS A 132 15.77 4.01 -0.23
CA LYS A 132 17.13 3.50 -0.49
C LYS A 132 17.08 2.22 -1.33
N PHE A 133 16.30 1.24 -0.92
CA PHE A 133 16.11 -0.05 -1.60
C PHE A 133 15.68 0.15 -3.06
N PHE A 134 14.68 1.00 -3.30
CA PHE A 134 14.19 1.27 -4.65
C PHE A 134 15.31 1.76 -5.56
N PHE A 135 16.05 2.81 -5.14
CA PHE A 135 17.09 3.39 -5.98
C PHE A 135 18.31 2.48 -6.17
N GLU A 136 18.66 1.67 -5.18
CA GLU A 136 19.78 0.72 -5.27
C GLU A 136 19.47 -0.49 -6.17
N HIS A 137 18.19 -0.81 -6.37
CA HIS A 137 17.78 -2.06 -7.03
C HIS A 137 16.82 -1.88 -8.22
N MET A 138 16.72 -0.68 -8.80
CA MET A 138 15.82 -0.41 -9.95
C MET A 138 16.01 -1.41 -11.10
N GLU A 139 17.26 -1.81 -11.41
CA GLU A 139 17.55 -2.77 -12.46
C GLU A 139 16.98 -4.17 -12.16
N LEU A 140 17.07 -4.63 -10.91
CA LEU A 140 16.52 -5.92 -10.48
C LEU A 140 14.99 -5.86 -10.42
N LEU A 141 14.43 -4.76 -9.93
CA LEU A 141 12.97 -4.53 -9.92
C LEU A 141 12.39 -4.55 -11.33
N ASN A 142 13.11 -4.01 -12.32
CA ASN A 142 12.68 -4.04 -13.72
C ASN A 142 12.67 -5.48 -14.32
N GLN A 143 13.32 -6.45 -13.69
CA GLN A 143 13.32 -7.85 -14.13
C GLN A 143 12.19 -8.69 -13.51
N MET A 144 11.48 -8.14 -12.52
CA MET A 144 10.34 -8.81 -11.87
C MET A 144 9.15 -8.96 -12.84
N SER A 145 8.21 -9.85 -12.54
CA SER A 145 6.98 -9.97 -13.31
C SER A 145 6.11 -8.71 -13.19
N SER A 146 5.22 -8.49 -14.15
CA SER A 146 4.33 -7.32 -14.13
C SER A 146 3.42 -7.29 -12.89
N ALA A 147 2.96 -8.45 -12.41
CA ALA A 147 2.18 -8.55 -11.17
C ALA A 147 3.00 -8.18 -9.92
N GLU A 148 4.27 -8.59 -9.87
CA GLU A 148 5.19 -8.19 -8.79
C GLU A 148 5.48 -6.70 -8.83
N LYS A 149 5.68 -6.13 -10.03
CA LYS A 149 5.92 -4.70 -10.21
C LYS A 149 4.71 -3.85 -9.81
N SER A 150 3.49 -4.23 -10.21
CA SER A 150 2.27 -3.50 -9.84
C SER A 150 2.03 -3.52 -8.33
N GLY A 151 2.18 -4.69 -7.70
CA GLY A 151 2.08 -4.82 -6.24
C GLY A 151 3.15 -4.01 -5.50
N PHE A 152 4.39 -4.07 -5.97
CA PHE A 152 5.48 -3.27 -5.41
C PHE A 152 5.27 -1.77 -5.59
N CYS A 153 4.77 -1.32 -6.75
CA CYS A 153 4.46 0.10 -6.98
C CYS A 153 3.34 0.60 -6.05
N THR A 154 2.35 -0.24 -5.80
CA THR A 154 1.29 0.05 -4.81
C THR A 154 1.88 0.20 -3.41
N SER A 155 2.85 -0.65 -3.07
CA SER A 155 3.57 -0.62 -1.79
C SER A 155 4.45 0.63 -1.66
N LEU A 156 5.15 1.02 -2.73
CA LEU A 156 5.88 2.28 -2.77
C LEU A 156 4.95 3.47 -2.56
N LEU A 157 3.78 3.46 -3.20
CA LEU A 157 2.80 4.52 -3.06
C LEU A 157 2.28 4.63 -1.62
N ALA A 158 1.96 3.50 -0.98
CA ALA A 158 1.53 3.47 0.41
C ALA A 158 2.61 4.00 1.38
N ILE A 159 3.86 3.60 1.16
CA ILE A 159 4.95 3.95 2.08
C ILE A 159 5.41 5.39 1.86
N LEU A 160 5.62 5.81 0.61
CA LEU A 160 6.30 7.06 0.24
C LEU A 160 5.36 8.18 -0.21
N GLY A 161 4.11 7.88 -0.55
CA GLY A 161 3.18 8.84 -1.15
C GLY A 161 1.78 8.78 -0.55
N ASP A 162 0.77 8.71 -1.42
CA ASP A 162 -0.65 8.75 -1.05
C ASP A 162 -1.17 7.35 -0.67
N ARG A 163 -1.27 7.09 0.64
CA ARG A 163 -1.84 5.85 1.21
C ARG A 163 -3.27 5.58 0.76
N HIS A 164 -4.08 6.62 0.61
CA HIS A 164 -5.48 6.49 0.22
C HIS A 164 -5.60 6.03 -1.22
N LEU A 165 -4.78 6.61 -2.12
CA LEU A 165 -4.69 6.09 -3.49
C LEU A 165 -4.13 4.67 -3.52
N ALA A 166 -3.13 4.33 -2.70
CA ALA A 166 -2.65 2.95 -2.62
C ALA A 166 -3.77 1.98 -2.23
N HIS A 167 -4.52 2.30 -1.16
CA HIS A 167 -5.68 1.52 -0.70
C HIS A 167 -6.70 1.28 -1.81
N ILE A 168 -7.08 2.36 -2.51
CA ILE A 168 -7.99 2.30 -3.65
C ILE A 168 -7.45 1.36 -4.73
N LEU A 169 -6.19 1.49 -5.12
CA LEU A 169 -5.59 0.68 -6.19
C LEU A 169 -5.51 -0.82 -5.83
N VAL A 170 -5.39 -1.14 -4.54
CA VAL A 170 -5.49 -2.54 -4.08
C VAL A 170 -6.91 -3.05 -4.26
N LEU A 171 -7.90 -2.32 -3.72
CA LEU A 171 -9.31 -2.74 -3.76
C LEU A 171 -9.86 -2.82 -5.19
N SER A 172 -9.40 -1.95 -6.08
CA SER A 172 -9.81 -1.93 -7.48
C SER A 172 -8.99 -2.82 -8.41
N ALA A 173 -7.98 -3.52 -7.87
CA ALA A 173 -7.01 -4.30 -8.64
C ALA A 173 -6.42 -3.51 -9.82
N TRP A 174 -6.13 -2.22 -9.62
CA TRP A 174 -5.64 -1.29 -10.64
C TRP A 174 -6.54 -1.09 -11.86
N ASP A 175 -7.79 -1.55 -11.88
CA ASP A 175 -8.59 -1.56 -13.11
C ASP A 175 -9.99 -0.94 -12.95
N ILE A 176 -10.60 -1.09 -11.78
CA ILE A 176 -12.01 -0.73 -11.55
C ILE A 176 -12.14 0.68 -10.94
N PHE A 177 -13.04 1.50 -11.47
CA PHE A 177 -13.32 2.85 -10.99
C PHE A 177 -14.70 2.89 -10.32
N TYR A 178 -14.75 2.71 -9.00
CA TYR A 178 -16.00 2.82 -8.24
C TYR A 178 -16.44 4.29 -8.10
N ILE A 179 -17.31 4.77 -8.99
CA ILE A 179 -17.71 6.18 -9.00
C ILE A 179 -18.96 6.38 -8.14
N LEU A 180 -18.88 7.21 -7.10
CA LEU A 180 -20.07 7.75 -6.41
C LEU A 180 -20.08 9.27 -6.42
N CYS A 181 -21.07 9.86 -7.10
CA CYS A 181 -21.24 11.31 -7.15
C CYS A 181 -21.89 11.86 -5.88
N ASP A 182 -21.12 12.63 -5.13
CA ASP A 182 -21.54 13.33 -3.91
C ASP A 182 -22.63 14.41 -4.11
N ASN A 183 -22.88 14.84 -5.35
CA ASN A 183 -23.89 15.86 -5.65
C ASN A 183 -25.26 15.28 -6.05
N CYS A 184 -25.32 14.09 -6.63
CA CYS A 184 -26.58 13.54 -7.16
C CYS A 184 -26.73 12.02 -6.98
N GLU A 185 -25.88 11.41 -6.19
CA GLU A 185 -25.91 9.97 -5.84
C GLU A 185 -25.86 9.05 -7.08
N TYR A 186 -25.34 9.55 -8.21
CA TYR A 186 -25.03 8.69 -9.34
C TYR A 186 -23.90 7.75 -8.92
N CYS A 187 -24.16 6.44 -9.01
CA CYS A 187 -23.21 5.37 -8.70
C CYS A 187 -22.91 4.55 -9.96
N ASP A 188 -21.63 4.27 -10.20
CA ASP A 188 -21.16 3.37 -11.26
C ASP A 188 -20.03 2.49 -10.73
N GLU A 189 -20.34 1.22 -10.52
CA GLU A 189 -19.42 0.19 -10.02
C GLU A 189 -18.86 -0.68 -11.14
N GLN A 190 -19.22 -0.41 -12.40
CA GLN A 190 -18.88 -1.24 -13.57
C GLN A 190 -17.82 -0.59 -14.46
N LEU A 191 -17.48 0.67 -14.22
CA LEU A 191 -16.45 1.37 -14.96
C LEU A 191 -15.09 0.72 -14.73
N SER A 192 -14.46 0.21 -15.78
CA SER A 192 -13.18 -0.50 -15.74
C SER A 192 -12.31 -0.10 -16.94
N PHE A 193 -11.01 0.03 -16.75
CA PHE A 193 -10.12 0.35 -17.86
C PHE A 193 -10.08 -0.76 -18.93
N SER A 194 -10.06 -2.01 -18.49
CA SER A 194 -9.92 -3.18 -19.37
C SER A 194 -11.22 -3.63 -20.01
N PHE A 195 -12.36 -3.46 -19.33
CA PHE A 195 -13.65 -4.03 -19.76
C PHE A 195 -14.64 -2.99 -20.26
N SER A 196 -14.51 -1.71 -19.86
CA SER A 196 -15.43 -0.69 -20.35
C SER A 196 -15.21 -0.41 -21.83
N ASN A 197 -16.30 -0.07 -22.51
CA ASN A 197 -16.20 0.43 -23.86
C ASN A 197 -15.60 1.85 -23.86
N LYS A 198 -15.07 2.30 -25.00
CA LYS A 198 -14.49 3.64 -25.12
C LYS A 198 -15.47 4.76 -24.78
N GLN A 199 -16.78 4.55 -24.92
CA GLN A 199 -17.78 5.58 -24.65
C GLN A 199 -17.96 5.83 -23.15
N GLU A 200 -17.91 4.78 -22.32
CA GLU A 200 -17.95 4.87 -20.86
C GLU A 200 -16.73 5.64 -20.33
N LEU A 201 -15.54 5.31 -20.84
CA LEU A 201 -14.30 6.00 -20.48
C LEU A 201 -14.21 7.45 -20.96
N ASN A 202 -15.03 7.87 -21.94
CA ASN A 202 -15.05 9.27 -22.42
C ASN A 202 -15.53 10.26 -21.36
N GLN A 203 -16.13 9.81 -20.26
CA GLN A 203 -16.48 10.68 -19.13
C GLN A 203 -15.25 11.11 -18.32
N ILE A 204 -14.10 10.46 -18.54
CA ILE A 204 -12.84 10.79 -17.91
C ILE A 204 -11.96 11.53 -18.90
N THR A 205 -11.51 12.72 -18.52
CA THR A 205 -10.36 13.38 -19.15
C THR A 205 -9.09 12.92 -18.42
N PRO A 206 -8.25 12.06 -19.01
CA PRO A 206 -7.10 11.49 -18.31
C PRO A 206 -6.03 12.55 -18.04
N ALA A 207 -5.31 12.39 -16.93
CA ALA A 207 -4.12 13.19 -16.65
C ALA A 207 -3.02 12.91 -17.69
N ILE A 208 -2.34 13.97 -18.13
CA ILE A 208 -1.33 13.89 -19.18
C ILE A 208 0.02 13.54 -18.56
N TYR A 209 0.50 12.32 -18.80
CA TYR A 209 1.86 11.94 -18.43
C TYR A 209 2.89 12.72 -19.24
N GLN A 210 3.87 13.28 -18.53
CA GLN A 210 5.05 13.90 -19.12
C GLN A 210 6.30 13.20 -18.59
N PRO A 211 7.13 12.61 -19.48
CA PRO A 211 8.32 11.89 -19.06
C PRO A 211 9.36 12.84 -18.46
N ASN A 212 10.16 12.33 -17.52
CA ASN A 212 11.30 13.01 -16.89
C ASN A 212 10.94 14.28 -16.08
N GLN A 213 9.70 14.39 -15.60
CA GLN A 213 9.29 15.49 -14.70
C GLN A 213 9.66 15.22 -13.24
N TRP A 214 9.89 13.97 -12.86
CA TRP A 214 10.25 13.61 -11.49
C TRP A 214 11.74 13.82 -11.23
N ASN A 215 12.07 14.52 -10.15
CA ASN A 215 13.45 14.85 -9.78
C ASN A 215 14.15 13.78 -8.92
N ASN A 216 13.53 12.60 -8.74
CA ASN A 216 14.00 11.51 -7.87
C ASN A 216 14.15 11.90 -6.38
N ILE A 217 13.60 13.04 -5.96
CA ILE A 217 13.74 13.58 -4.59
C ILE A 217 12.39 13.64 -3.89
N SER A 218 11.42 14.35 -4.46
CA SER A 218 10.09 14.59 -3.86
C SER A 218 9.09 13.51 -4.26
N PHE A 219 8.26 13.09 -3.32
CA PHE A 219 7.14 12.16 -3.55
C PHE A 219 5.77 12.87 -3.37
N ASP A 220 5.75 14.20 -3.42
CA ASP A 220 4.57 15.00 -3.09
C ASP A 220 3.51 14.99 -4.20
N ASP A 221 3.95 15.02 -5.47
CA ASP A 221 3.06 14.88 -6.63
C ASP A 221 3.01 13.42 -7.07
N THR A 222 2.02 12.70 -6.53
CA THR A 222 1.79 11.27 -6.78
C THR A 222 1.77 10.90 -8.24
N PHE A 223 1.07 11.67 -9.08
CA PHE A 223 0.97 11.33 -10.50
C PHE A 223 2.32 11.49 -11.18
N VAL A 224 3.06 12.57 -10.89
CA VAL A 224 4.38 12.81 -11.47
C VAL A 224 5.37 11.73 -11.08
N TRP A 225 5.56 11.44 -9.79
CA TRP A 225 6.61 10.49 -9.40
C TRP A 225 6.24 9.04 -9.76
N LEU A 226 4.99 8.61 -9.51
CA LEU A 226 4.61 7.22 -9.72
C LEU A 226 4.58 6.85 -11.20
N SER A 227 4.15 7.77 -12.08
CA SER A 227 4.22 7.54 -13.53
C SER A 227 5.67 7.40 -14.04
N ASN A 228 6.62 8.15 -13.46
CA ASN A 228 8.04 8.00 -13.79
C ASN A 228 8.62 6.69 -13.23
N VAL A 229 8.23 6.27 -12.02
CA VAL A 229 8.62 4.95 -11.47
C VAL A 229 8.11 3.82 -12.36
N LEU A 230 6.82 3.85 -12.75
CA LEU A 230 6.24 2.87 -13.66
C LEU A 230 6.97 2.85 -15.01
N TYR A 231 7.35 4.02 -15.53
CA TYR A 231 8.14 4.10 -16.76
C TYR A 231 9.51 3.44 -16.62
N ILE A 232 10.23 3.70 -15.52
CA ILE A 232 11.54 3.08 -15.22
C ILE A 232 11.41 1.54 -15.14
N LEU A 233 10.29 1.05 -14.62
CA LEU A 233 10.01 -0.39 -14.48
C LEU A 233 9.38 -1.01 -15.74
N GLY A 234 9.25 -0.27 -16.85
CA GLY A 234 8.69 -0.77 -18.11
C GLY A 234 7.20 -1.10 -18.05
N GLU A 235 6.45 -0.38 -17.21
CA GLU A 235 5.01 -0.58 -16.97
C GLU A 235 4.17 0.55 -17.59
N GLU A 236 4.39 0.88 -18.87
CA GLU A 236 3.69 2.00 -19.52
C GLU A 236 2.17 1.79 -19.64
N HIS A 237 1.71 0.54 -19.60
CA HIS A 237 0.29 0.24 -19.57
C HIS A 237 -0.34 0.70 -18.24
N LEU A 238 0.34 0.54 -17.10
CA LEU A 238 -0.10 1.04 -15.80
C LEU A 238 -0.08 2.56 -15.73
N ILE A 239 0.84 3.23 -16.44
CA ILE A 239 0.83 4.70 -16.57
C ILE A 239 -0.49 5.16 -17.19
N LYS A 240 -0.96 4.45 -18.24
CA LYS A 240 -2.24 4.79 -18.87
C LYS A 240 -3.39 4.65 -17.90
N ILE A 241 -3.43 3.59 -17.09
CA ILE A 241 -4.50 3.39 -16.12
C ILE A 241 -4.42 4.47 -15.02
N LEU A 242 -3.22 4.73 -14.49
CA LEU A 242 -2.99 5.77 -13.49
C LEU A 242 -3.44 7.16 -13.99
N SER A 243 -3.25 7.46 -15.27
CA SER A 243 -3.79 8.68 -15.89
C SER A 243 -5.30 8.81 -15.78
N TYR A 244 -6.07 7.72 -15.76
CA TYR A 244 -7.51 7.78 -15.53
C TYR A 244 -7.82 8.05 -14.05
N TYR A 245 -7.18 7.36 -13.10
CA TYR A 245 -7.35 7.64 -11.67
C TYR A 245 -7.05 9.11 -11.33
N CYS A 246 -5.95 9.64 -11.86
CA CYS A 246 -5.55 11.03 -11.63
C CYS A 246 -6.25 12.05 -12.56
N GLY A 247 -7.13 11.57 -13.46
CA GLY A 247 -7.89 12.39 -14.40
C GLY A 247 -9.13 13.03 -13.79
N ILE A 248 -9.88 13.78 -14.60
CA ILE A 248 -11.13 14.44 -14.21
C ILE A 248 -12.33 13.66 -14.74
N TYR A 249 -13.22 13.22 -13.85
CA TYR A 249 -14.49 12.60 -14.19
C TYR A 249 -15.60 13.65 -14.30
N THR A 250 -16.44 13.55 -15.32
CA THR A 250 -17.67 14.35 -15.46
C THR A 250 -18.88 13.47 -15.20
N CYS A 251 -19.64 13.77 -14.14
CA CYS A 251 -20.84 13.01 -13.81
C CYS A 251 -21.87 13.10 -14.95
N PRO A 252 -22.32 11.97 -15.52
CA PRO A 252 -23.26 11.98 -16.65
C PRO A 252 -24.66 12.48 -16.25
N ARG A 253 -25.00 12.42 -14.96
CA ARG A 253 -26.32 12.82 -14.45
C ARG A 253 -26.43 14.31 -14.13
N CYS A 254 -25.41 14.90 -13.49
CA CYS A 254 -25.47 16.28 -13.02
C CYS A 254 -24.36 17.20 -13.56
N GLY A 255 -23.40 16.66 -14.30
CA GLY A 255 -22.27 17.42 -14.85
C GLY A 255 -21.21 17.84 -13.83
N ASN A 256 -21.29 17.39 -12.57
CA ASN A 256 -20.25 17.66 -11.56
C ASN A 256 -18.90 17.10 -12.01
N GLN A 257 -17.83 17.87 -11.81
CA GLN A 257 -16.47 17.54 -12.23
C GLN A 257 -15.51 17.55 -11.05
N LYS A 258 -14.83 16.43 -10.82
CA LYS A 258 -13.77 16.26 -9.81
C LYS A 258 -12.74 15.23 -10.30
N LYS A 259 -11.66 15.04 -9.55
CA LYS A 259 -10.75 13.94 -9.86
C LYS A 259 -11.47 12.61 -9.71
N VAL A 260 -11.15 11.63 -10.56
CA VAL A 260 -11.70 10.27 -10.44
C VAL A 260 -11.47 9.72 -9.03
N ILE A 261 -10.27 9.91 -8.45
CA ILE A 261 -9.99 9.48 -7.07
C ILE A 261 -11.01 10.04 -6.07
N ASP A 262 -11.46 11.29 -6.21
CA ASP A 262 -12.35 11.91 -5.21
C ASP A 262 -13.77 11.28 -5.25
N PHE A 263 -14.22 10.85 -6.43
CA PHE A 263 -15.46 10.07 -6.56
C PHE A 263 -15.33 8.67 -5.95
N ILE A 264 -14.15 8.06 -6.08
CA ILE A 264 -13.87 6.73 -5.51
C ILE A 264 -13.73 6.79 -3.99
N LYS A 265 -13.08 7.82 -3.44
CA LYS A 265 -13.04 8.07 -2.00
C LYS A 265 -14.46 8.17 -1.43
N ASN A 266 -15.31 8.98 -2.07
CA ASN A 266 -16.69 9.12 -1.67
C ASN A 266 -17.46 7.78 -1.72
N TYR A 267 -17.17 6.90 -2.69
CA TYR A 267 -17.76 5.55 -2.73
C TYR A 267 -17.38 4.73 -1.48
N PHE A 268 -16.09 4.60 -1.19
CA PHE A 268 -15.62 3.79 -0.04
C PHE A 268 -15.94 4.41 1.33
N GLU A 269 -16.18 5.71 1.41
CA GLU A 269 -16.64 6.37 2.64
C GLU A 269 -18.12 6.13 2.95
N ASN A 270 -18.94 5.78 1.95
CA ASN A 270 -20.41 5.76 2.08
C ASN A 270 -21.09 4.42 1.71
N CYS A 271 -20.35 3.44 1.19
CA CYS A 271 -20.83 2.11 0.82
C CYS A 271 -20.09 1.02 1.61
#